data_AF-A0AAU7D486-F1
#
_entry.id   AF-A0AAU7D486-F1
#
_cell.length_a   1.000
_cell.length_b   1.000
_cell.length_c   1.000
_cell.angle_alpha   90.00
_cell.angle_beta   90.00
_cell.angle_gamma   90.00
#
_symmetry.space_group_name_H-M   'P 1'
#
loop_
_entity.id
_entity.type
_entity.pdbx_description
1 polymer ?
#
loop_
_entity_poly.entity_id
_entity_poly.type
_entity_poly.pdbx_seq_one_letter_code
_entity_poly.pdbx_strand_id
1 'polypeptide(L)'
;MSAAGLNTLPKFFPKPNLPGTRNGWFSNYAVDSPVTSNTNQIDSRFYQVNTQSDRLHAIYHWGTNNSLVTDPYHGGTVVPGAGDADQANNQDGDAQSISITEDHTFSATMLNEFRFGYTRYYLDQYSLLNGTDYSGGEPDLGG
;
A
#
# COMPACT_ATOMS: atom_id res chain seq x y z
N MET A 1 37.31 9.59 -27.21
CA MET A 1 36.89 8.17 -27.14
C MET A 1 37.40 7.44 -28.37
N SER A 2 37.88 6.20 -28.25
CA SER A 2 38.35 5.43 -29.41
C SER A 2 37.17 5.02 -30.31
N ALA A 3 37.40 4.86 -31.61
CA ALA A 3 36.38 4.41 -32.57
C ALA A 3 35.77 3.05 -32.16
N ALA A 4 36.55 2.20 -31.49
CA ALA A 4 36.08 0.95 -30.90
C ALA A 4 35.03 1.19 -29.80
N GLY A 5 35.26 2.15 -28.91
CA GLY A 5 34.33 2.52 -27.84
C GLY A 5 33.02 3.12 -28.36
N LEU A 6 33.07 3.91 -29.44
CA LEU A 6 31.87 4.44 -30.09
C LEU A 6 31.02 3.37 -30.77
N ASN A 7 31.63 2.28 -31.25
CA ASN A 7 30.91 1.18 -31.89
C ASN A 7 30.35 0.14 -30.91
N THR A 8 30.86 0.08 -29.67
CA THR A 8 30.32 -0.78 -28.61
C THR A 8 29.21 -0.10 -27.82
N LEU A 9 29.24 1.21 -27.63
CA LEU A 9 28.25 1.95 -26.83
C LEU A 9 26.78 1.68 -27.25
N PRO A 10 26.42 1.67 -28.55
CA PRO A 10 25.04 1.39 -28.98
C PRO A 10 24.62 -0.08 -28.81
N LYS A 11 25.56 -0.97 -28.47
CA LYS A 11 25.28 -2.39 -28.18
C LYS A 11 24.97 -2.63 -26.70
N PHE A 12 25.40 -1.72 -25.82
CA PHE A 12 25.12 -1.79 -24.39
C PHE A 12 23.82 -1.10 -24.00
N PHE A 13 23.42 -0.06 -24.75
CA PHE A 13 22.20 0.68 -24.47
C PHE A 13 21.17 0.46 -25.57
N PRO A 14 19.92 0.07 -25.23
CA PRO A 14 18.83 0.03 -26.19
C PRO A 14 18.70 1.32 -26.99
N LYS A 15 18.14 1.22 -28.19
CA LYS A 15 17.60 2.40 -28.86
C LYS A 15 16.26 2.77 -28.20
N PRO A 16 16.00 4.06 -27.95
CA PRO A 16 14.69 4.52 -27.49
C PRO A 16 13.54 4.04 -28.39
N ASN A 17 12.42 3.64 -27.79
CA ASN A 17 11.21 3.22 -28.53
C ASN A 17 10.10 4.29 -28.51
N LEU A 18 10.31 5.40 -27.81
CA LEU A 18 9.45 6.58 -27.83
C LEU A 18 10.24 7.83 -28.26
N PRO A 19 9.57 8.87 -28.80
CA PRO A 19 10.21 10.14 -29.16
C PRO A 19 10.93 10.82 -27.99
N GLY A 20 10.62 10.41 -26.75
CA GLY A 20 11.09 11.00 -25.51
C GLY A 20 10.53 12.40 -25.28
N THR A 21 10.60 12.85 -24.03
CA THR A 21 10.25 14.21 -23.61
C THR A 21 11.53 15.01 -23.35
N ARG A 22 11.42 16.35 -23.42
CA ARG A 22 12.56 17.28 -23.30
C ARG A 22 13.71 16.93 -24.26
N ASN A 23 13.47 17.02 -25.57
CA ASN A 23 14.46 16.73 -26.62
C ASN A 23 15.01 15.28 -26.57
N GLY A 24 14.17 14.30 -26.20
CA GLY A 24 14.56 12.89 -26.21
C GLY A 24 15.34 12.40 -24.98
N TRP A 25 15.56 13.26 -23.99
CA TRP A 25 16.37 12.96 -22.80
C TRP A 25 15.63 12.20 -21.69
N PHE A 26 14.29 12.31 -21.64
CA PHE A 26 13.48 11.68 -20.58
C PHE A 26 12.35 10.84 -21.17
N SER A 27 11.89 9.82 -20.46
CA SER A 27 10.70 9.00 -20.82
C SER A 27 10.69 8.52 -22.28
N ASN A 28 11.84 8.07 -22.77
CA ASN A 28 12.05 7.63 -24.15
C ASN A 28 11.95 6.09 -24.29
N TYR A 29 11.53 5.42 -23.21
CA TYR A 29 11.18 4.02 -23.15
C TYR A 29 9.72 3.87 -22.70
N ALA A 30 8.96 3.05 -23.42
CA ALA A 30 7.69 2.53 -22.94
C ALA A 30 7.95 1.62 -21.73
N VAL A 31 7.24 1.89 -20.65
CA VAL A 31 7.31 1.16 -19.38
C VAL A 31 5.93 0.59 -19.12
N ASP A 32 5.85 -0.68 -18.74
CA ASP A 32 4.62 -1.34 -18.35
C ASP A 32 4.79 -1.90 -16.94
N SER A 33 4.17 -1.24 -15.96
CA SER A 33 4.15 -1.66 -14.56
C SER A 33 2.70 -1.87 -14.14
N PRO A 34 2.12 -3.03 -14.46
CA PRO A 34 0.78 -3.33 -13.99
C PRO A 34 0.76 -3.38 -12.46
N VAL A 35 -0.24 -2.70 -11.90
CA VAL A 35 -0.56 -2.71 -10.48
C VAL A 35 -1.90 -3.41 -10.30
N THR A 36 -1.91 -4.47 -9.49
CA THR A 36 -3.14 -5.12 -9.05
C THR A 36 -3.38 -4.75 -7.61
N SER A 37 -4.57 -4.25 -7.28
CA SER A 37 -4.98 -4.03 -5.90
C SER A 37 -6.39 -4.55 -5.68
N ASN A 38 -6.56 -5.38 -4.65
CA ASN A 38 -7.87 -5.83 -4.22
C ASN A 38 -8.12 -5.33 -2.80
N THR A 39 -9.30 -4.78 -2.57
CA THR A 39 -9.69 -4.24 -1.27
C THR A 39 -11.07 -4.74 -0.92
N ASN A 40 -11.20 -5.27 0.30
CA ASN A 40 -12.49 -5.62 0.89
C ASN A 40 -12.68 -4.78 2.14
N GLN A 41 -13.87 -4.20 2.29
CA GLN A 41 -14.20 -3.35 3.42
C GLN A 41 -15.60 -3.69 3.93
N ILE A 42 -15.75 -3.63 5.24
CA ILE A 42 -17.02 -3.78 5.94
C ILE A 42 -17.13 -2.65 6.95
N ASP A 43 -18.22 -1.90 6.83
CA ASP A 43 -18.59 -0.87 7.76
C ASP A 43 -19.91 -1.25 8.42
N SER A 44 -19.96 -1.10 9.74
CA SER A 44 -21.18 -1.33 10.50
C SER A 44 -21.39 -0.21 11.50
N ARG A 45 -22.64 0.20 11.64
CA ARG A 45 -23.06 1.19 12.63
C ARG A 45 -24.22 0.64 13.43
N PHE A 46 -24.11 0.82 14.73
CA PHE A 46 -25.13 0.50 15.69
C PHE A 46 -25.56 1.76 16.43
N TYR A 47 -26.87 1.95 16.56
CA TYR A 47 -27.45 3.05 17.32
C TYR A 47 -28.61 2.50 18.14
N GLN A 48 -28.60 2.83 19.42
CA GLN A 48 -29.65 2.42 20.34
C GLN A 48 -30.00 3.56 21.29
N VAL A 49 -31.30 3.79 21.43
CA VAL A 49 -31.85 4.59 22.52
C VAL A 49 -32.16 3.62 23.66
N ASN A 50 -31.32 3.62 24.70
CA ASN A 50 -31.45 2.69 25.82
C ASN A 50 -32.56 3.16 26.78
N THR A 51 -32.64 4.46 27.02
CA THR A 51 -33.72 5.11 27.79
C THR A 51 -34.05 6.47 27.17
N GLN A 52 -34.93 7.27 27.80
CA GLN A 52 -35.14 8.66 27.37
C GLN A 52 -33.89 9.55 27.57
N SER A 53 -33.03 9.19 28.53
CA SER A 53 -31.81 9.94 28.90
C SER A 53 -30.54 9.34 28.33
N ASP A 54 -30.53 8.05 27.97
CA ASP A 54 -29.34 7.30 27.58
C ASP A 54 -29.37 6.92 26.09
N ARG A 55 -28.30 7.22 25.38
CA ARG A 55 -28.12 6.83 23.97
C ARG A 55 -26.75 6.21 23.77
N LEU A 56 -26.71 5.07 23.12
CA LEU A 56 -25.48 4.38 22.75
C LEU A 56 -25.32 4.36 21.23
N HIS A 57 -24.11 4.68 20.78
CA HIS A 57 -23.72 4.61 19.39
C HIS A 57 -22.39 3.87 19.27
N ALA A 58 -22.30 2.94 18.33
CA ALA A 58 -21.05 2.25 18.02
C ALA A 58 -20.84 2.17 16.52
N ILE A 59 -19.60 2.33 16.09
CA ILE A 59 -19.17 2.14 14.71
C ILE A 59 -18.02 1.15 14.71
N TYR A 60 -18.09 0.18 13.82
CA TYR A 60 -16.99 -0.75 13.55
C TYR A 60 -16.63 -0.71 12.07
N HIS A 61 -15.34 -0.61 11.80
CA HIS A 61 -14.73 -0.63 10.49
C HIS A 61 -13.76 -1.80 10.41
N TRP A 62 -13.83 -2.54 9.33
CA TRP A 62 -12.85 -3.55 8.96
C TRP A 62 -12.49 -3.37 7.50
N GLY A 63 -11.21 -3.51 7.17
CA GLY A 63 -10.76 -3.51 5.79
C GLY A 63 -9.50 -4.33 5.64
N THR A 64 -9.40 -5.04 4.52
CA THR A 64 -8.17 -5.68 4.07
C THR A 64 -7.85 -5.26 2.66
N ASN A 65 -6.57 -5.13 2.36
CA ASN A 65 -6.07 -4.85 1.03
C ASN A 65 -4.93 -5.81 0.70
N ASN A 66 -4.85 -6.20 -0.57
CA ASN A 66 -3.62 -6.70 -1.15
C ASN A 66 -3.22 -5.81 -2.32
N SER A 67 -1.92 -5.70 -2.56
CA SER A 67 -1.37 -4.90 -3.65
C SER A 67 -0.13 -5.58 -4.20
N LEU A 68 -0.11 -5.76 -5.52
CA LEU A 68 1.02 -6.24 -6.28
C LEU A 68 1.39 -5.19 -7.33
N VAL A 69 2.53 -4.55 -7.13
CA VAL A 69 3.21 -3.73 -8.13
C VAL A 69 4.26 -4.60 -8.79
N THR A 70 4.15 -4.79 -10.09
CA THR A 70 5.15 -5.55 -10.86
C THR A 70 6.26 -4.63 -11.35
N ASP A 71 7.46 -5.20 -11.56
CA ASP A 71 8.60 -4.40 -12.01
C ASP A 71 8.28 -3.81 -13.40
N PRO A 72 8.32 -2.46 -13.55
CA PRO A 72 8.15 -1.75 -14.82
C PRO A 72 8.97 -2.26 -16.00
N TYR A 73 10.08 -2.95 -15.70
CA TYR A 73 11.06 -3.42 -16.65
C TYR A 73 11.03 -4.96 -16.83
N HIS A 74 10.16 -5.67 -16.11
CA HIS A 74 10.07 -7.13 -16.17
C HIS A 74 9.69 -7.63 -17.56
N GLY A 75 10.64 -8.26 -18.27
CA GLY A 75 10.43 -8.77 -19.63
C GLY A 75 10.35 -7.70 -20.73
N GLY A 76 10.41 -6.41 -20.36
CA GLY A 76 10.39 -5.27 -21.28
C GLY A 76 11.77 -4.69 -21.61
N THR A 77 12.83 -5.17 -20.93
CA THR A 77 14.20 -4.72 -21.18
C THR A 77 14.83 -5.43 -22.38
N VAL A 78 15.63 -4.70 -23.16
CA VAL A 78 16.41 -5.31 -24.26
C VAL A 78 17.54 -6.20 -23.77
N VAL A 79 17.96 -6.05 -22.52
CA VAL A 79 18.97 -6.88 -21.87
C VAL A 79 18.24 -7.92 -21.02
N PRO A 80 18.42 -9.23 -21.30
CA PRO A 80 17.89 -10.29 -20.44
C PRO A 80 18.40 -10.12 -19.00
N GLY A 81 17.50 -10.08 -18.03
CA GLY A 81 17.84 -9.93 -16.61
C GLY A 81 18.10 -8.50 -16.12
N ALA A 82 17.78 -7.47 -16.91
CA ALA A 82 17.91 -6.06 -16.51
C ALA A 82 16.68 -5.50 -15.77
N GLY A 83 15.66 -6.32 -15.53
CA GLY A 83 14.59 -6.00 -14.57
C GLY A 83 15.04 -6.31 -13.15
N ASP A 84 14.66 -5.47 -12.20
CA ASP A 84 14.98 -5.64 -10.78
C ASP A 84 13.71 -5.46 -9.93
N ALA A 85 13.64 -6.15 -8.79
CA ALA A 85 12.52 -6.07 -7.88
C ALA A 85 12.45 -4.74 -7.11
N ASP A 86 13.46 -3.87 -7.23
CA ASP A 86 13.57 -2.56 -6.55
C ASP A 86 12.36 -1.64 -6.79
N GLN A 87 11.65 -1.79 -7.91
CA GLN A 87 10.48 -0.99 -8.26
C GLN A 87 9.17 -1.75 -8.12
N ALA A 88 9.24 -2.99 -7.67
CA ALA A 88 8.13 -3.90 -7.54
C ALA A 88 7.82 -4.13 -6.04
N ASN A 89 6.56 -4.35 -5.71
CA ASN A 89 6.12 -4.44 -4.32
C ASN A 89 4.97 -5.43 -4.17
N ASN A 90 4.97 -6.23 -3.09
CA ASN A 90 3.84 -7.07 -2.72
C ASN A 90 3.48 -6.80 -1.26
N GLN A 91 2.27 -6.33 -1.02
CA GLN A 91 1.82 -5.89 0.30
C GLN A 91 0.44 -6.42 0.61
N ASP A 92 0.29 -6.95 1.82
CA ASP A 92 -0.99 -7.30 2.42
C ASP A 92 -1.23 -6.42 3.64
N GLY A 93 -2.41 -5.82 3.73
CA GLY A 93 -2.81 -4.98 4.84
C GLY A 93 -4.17 -5.39 5.38
N ASP A 94 -4.38 -5.18 6.67
CA ASP A 94 -5.69 -5.23 7.31
C ASP A 94 -5.73 -4.18 8.41
N ALA A 95 -6.89 -3.57 8.55
CA ALA A 95 -7.15 -2.61 9.59
C ALA A 95 -8.55 -2.84 10.15
N GLN A 96 -8.65 -2.73 11.46
CA GLN A 96 -9.90 -2.84 12.19
C GLN A 96 -9.98 -1.68 13.17
N SER A 97 -11.13 -1.06 13.28
CA SER A 97 -11.37 -0.05 14.30
C SER A 97 -12.78 -0.13 14.84
N ILE A 98 -12.91 0.19 16.12
CA ILE A 98 -14.18 0.32 16.80
C ILE A 98 -14.22 1.66 17.53
N SER A 99 -15.35 2.33 17.45
CA SER A 99 -15.63 3.55 18.22
C SER A 99 -16.98 3.40 18.90
N ILE A 100 -17.05 3.76 20.18
CA ILE A 100 -18.26 3.69 21.01
C ILE A 100 -18.46 5.06 21.66
N THR A 101 -19.68 5.55 21.60
CA THR A 101 -20.13 6.80 22.22
C THR A 101 -21.38 6.56 23.04
N GLU A 102 -21.40 7.05 24.26
CA GLU A 102 -22.57 7.03 25.14
C GLU A 102 -22.88 8.46 25.58
N ASP A 103 -24.16 8.84 25.44
CA ASP A 103 -24.69 10.14 25.84
C ASP A 103 -25.69 9.94 26.98
N HIS A 104 -25.41 10.56 28.13
CA HIS A 104 -26.32 10.59 29.28
C HIS A 104 -26.84 12.01 29.54
N THR A 105 -28.15 12.18 29.44
CA THR A 105 -28.84 13.45 29.76
C THR A 105 -29.31 13.43 31.22
N PHE A 106 -28.64 14.18 32.08
CA PHE A 106 -29.04 14.34 33.48
C PHE A 106 -30.21 15.32 33.66
N SER A 107 -30.28 16.36 32.82
CA SER A 107 -31.37 17.34 32.81
C SER A 107 -31.48 18.01 31.43
N ALA A 108 -32.52 18.84 31.23
CA ALA A 108 -32.67 19.60 29.98
C ALA A 108 -31.50 20.55 29.68
N THR A 109 -30.61 20.80 30.65
CA THR A 109 -29.46 21.70 30.52
C THR A 109 -28.12 21.02 30.85
N MET A 110 -28.09 19.72 31.14
CA MET A 110 -26.87 18.99 31.52
C MET A 110 -26.81 17.62 30.85
N LEU A 111 -25.77 17.44 30.03
CA LEU A 111 -25.45 16.19 29.33
C LEU A 111 -23.98 15.84 29.57
N ASN A 112 -23.69 14.55 29.68
CA ASN A 112 -22.34 14.01 29.63
C ASN A 112 -22.21 13.05 28.45
N GLU A 113 -21.04 13.06 27.84
CA GLU A 113 -20.70 12.20 26.72
C GLU A 113 -19.42 11.44 27.06
N PHE A 114 -19.46 10.13 26.89
CA PHE A 114 -18.31 9.26 26.98
C PHE A 114 -17.93 8.74 25.58
N ARG A 115 -16.63 8.76 25.25
CA ARG A 115 -16.10 8.24 23.98
C ARG A 115 -14.95 7.29 24.23
N PHE A 116 -15.03 6.14 23.56
CA PHE A 116 -13.94 5.16 23.50
C PHE A 116 -13.68 4.77 22.05
N GLY A 117 -12.41 4.61 21.70
CA GLY A 117 -12.00 4.19 20.36
C GLY A 117 -10.78 3.29 20.43
N TYR A 118 -10.74 2.28 19.56
CA TYR A 118 -9.60 1.39 19.39
C TYR A 118 -9.39 1.08 17.92
N THR A 119 -8.14 1.09 17.47
CA THR A 119 -7.74 0.77 16.11
C THR A 119 -6.53 -0.15 16.14
N ARG A 120 -6.55 -1.17 15.29
CA ARG A 120 -5.42 -2.06 15.02
C ARG A 120 -5.24 -2.17 13.52
N TYR A 121 -3.98 -2.19 13.08
CA TYR A 121 -3.64 -2.49 11.70
C TYR A 121 -2.42 -3.39 11.63
N TYR A 122 -2.30 -4.15 10.55
CA TYR A 122 -1.08 -4.86 10.16
C TYR A 122 -0.77 -4.54 8.69
N LEU A 123 0.53 -4.57 8.37
CA LEU A 123 1.03 -4.42 7.01
C LEU A 123 2.19 -5.39 6.85
N ASP A 124 1.99 -6.36 5.97
CA ASP A 124 3.01 -7.32 5.60
C ASP A 124 3.57 -6.93 4.23
N GLN A 125 4.89 -7.01 4.10
CA GLN A 125 5.59 -6.69 2.86
C GLN A 125 6.47 -7.85 2.45
N TYR A 126 6.22 -8.37 1.25
CA TYR A 126 6.90 -9.54 0.73
C TYR A 126 7.90 -9.17 -0.36
N SER A 127 9.09 -9.76 -0.27
CA SER A 127 10.07 -9.77 -1.35
C SER A 127 9.51 -10.48 -2.57
N LEU A 128 9.59 -9.85 -3.73
CA LEU A 128 9.19 -10.48 -5.00
C LEU A 128 10.23 -11.46 -5.54
N LEU A 129 11.46 -11.44 -5.01
CA LEU A 129 12.55 -12.32 -5.44
C LEU A 129 12.42 -13.72 -4.83
N ASN A 130 11.92 -13.83 -3.60
CA ASN A 130 11.93 -15.07 -2.84
C ASN A 130 10.75 -15.24 -1.85
N GLY A 131 9.80 -14.31 -1.81
CA GLY A 131 8.64 -14.37 -0.91
C GLY A 131 8.97 -14.12 0.57
N THR A 132 10.18 -13.63 0.89
CA THR A 132 10.55 -13.31 2.28
C THR A 132 9.67 -12.19 2.81
N ASP A 133 9.10 -12.40 3.99
CA ASP A 133 8.33 -11.40 4.72
C ASP A 133 9.26 -10.46 5.50
N TYR A 134 9.07 -9.15 5.32
CA TYR A 134 9.80 -8.09 6.02
C TYR A 134 8.99 -7.43 7.14
N SER A 135 7.79 -7.90 7.43
CA SER A 135 6.89 -7.37 8.46
C SER A 135 7.43 -7.53 9.90
N GLY A 136 8.28 -8.52 10.15
CA GLY A 136 8.68 -9.00 11.49
C GLY A 136 10.10 -8.66 11.95
N GLY A 137 10.68 -7.53 11.52
CA GLY A 137 12.08 -7.19 11.78
C GLY A 137 12.43 -6.68 13.19
N GLU A 138 12.14 -7.42 14.25
CA GLU A 138 13.00 -7.44 15.44
C GLU A 138 13.52 -8.88 15.60
N PRO A 139 14.82 -9.15 15.34
CA PRO A 139 15.37 -10.46 15.58
C PRO A 139 15.36 -10.71 17.10
N ASP A 140 14.56 -11.69 17.50
CA ASP A 140 14.52 -12.20 18.87
C ASP A 140 15.93 -12.67 19.27
N LEU A 141 16.68 -11.85 19.99
CA LEU A 141 17.95 -12.24 20.59
C LEU A 141 17.67 -13.01 21.88
N GLY A 142 17.05 -14.18 21.72
CA GLY A 142 16.90 -15.18 22.78
C GLY A 142 18.10 -16.12 22.80
N GLY A 143 19.10 -15.80 23.62
CA GLY A 143 20.18 -16.70 24.05
C GLY A 143 19.95 -17.23 25.46
#